data_AF-A0A2D5VJE0-F1
#
_entry.id   AF-A0A2D5VJE0-F1
#
_cell.length_a   1.000
_cell.length_b   1.000
_cell.length_c   1.000
_cell.angle_alpha   90.00
_cell.angle_beta   90.00
_cell.angle_gamma   90.00
#
_symmetry.space_group_name_H-M   'P 1'
#
loop_
_entity.id
_entity.type
_entity.pdbx_description
1 polymer ?
#
loop_
_entity_poly.entity_id
_entity_poly.type
_entity_poly.pdbx_seq_one_letter_code
_entity_poly.pdbx_strand_id
1 'polypeptide(L)'
;MMNCDTYEGKVFLYRDKIRAAENLVRFHHRVDNSKDCFNFQIKQQSLEPVRDQMLNPLENLVWGNALVGDNFSLAGETNGRYAECPFKGWRYVSKTPEISHRIRVCQHFDQVEKQETWDAALQMLIDLPPNVADPVVLF
;
A
#
# COMPACT_ATOMS: atom_id res chain seq x y z
N MET A 1 -11.88 -11.86 13.68
CA MET A 1 -10.48 -11.56 13.28
C MET A 1 -9.58 -12.58 13.95
N MET A 2 -8.69 -13.21 13.20
CA MET A 2 -7.80 -14.26 13.69
C MET A 2 -6.59 -13.63 14.39
N ASN A 3 -6.30 -14.03 15.63
CA ASN A 3 -5.09 -13.60 16.31
C ASN A 3 -3.90 -14.41 15.75
N CYS A 4 -3.01 -13.74 15.03
CA CYS A 4 -1.84 -14.39 14.41
C CYS A 4 -0.81 -14.85 15.45
N ASP A 5 -0.78 -14.21 16.63
CA ASP A 5 0.20 -14.51 17.68
C ASP A 5 -0.15 -15.78 18.47
N THR A 6 -1.41 -16.20 18.41
CA THR A 6 -1.92 -17.37 19.16
C THR A 6 -2.38 -18.51 18.25
N TYR A 7 -2.19 -18.38 16.94
CA TYR A 7 -2.56 -19.45 16.01
C TYR A 7 -1.48 -20.53 15.97
N GLU A 8 -1.85 -21.78 16.27
CA GLU A 8 -0.92 -22.91 16.29
C GLU A 8 -0.44 -23.33 14.88
N GLY A 9 -1.15 -22.92 13.82
CA GLY A 9 -0.76 -23.19 12.45
C GLY A 9 0.19 -22.15 11.86
N LYS A 10 0.53 -22.32 10.58
CA LYS A 10 1.39 -21.36 9.86
C LYS A 10 0.56 -20.18 9.36
N VAL A 11 1.00 -18.96 9.71
CA VAL A 11 0.47 -17.72 9.14
C VAL A 11 1.40 -17.22 8.05
N PHE A 12 0.83 -16.84 6.90
CA PHE A 12 1.57 -16.20 5.81
C PHE A 12 1.09 -14.75 5.68
N LEU A 13 2.04 -13.81 5.67
CA LEU A 13 1.79 -12.40 5.47
C LEU A 13 2.50 -11.93 4.20
N TYR A 14 1.86 -11.03 3.47
CA TYR A 14 2.43 -10.38 2.32
C TYR A 14 3.04 -9.05 2.76
N ARG A 15 4.27 -8.76 2.29
CA ARG A 15 4.89 -7.47 2.52
C ARG A 15 4.41 -6.46 1.47
N ASP A 16 4.37 -5.20 1.87
CA ASP A 16 4.21 -4.11 0.92
C ASP A 16 5.40 -4.06 -0.05
N LYS A 17 5.12 -3.72 -1.31
CA LYS A 17 6.14 -3.42 -2.30
C LYS A 17 6.39 -1.92 -2.30
N ILE A 18 7.62 -1.53 -1.98
CA ILE A 18 8.01 -0.12 -1.89
C ILE A 18 9.00 0.19 -3.03
N ARG A 19 8.79 1.31 -3.71
CA ARG A 19 9.61 1.83 -4.80
C ARG A 19 9.92 3.30 -4.53
N ALA A 20 11.17 3.60 -4.18
CA ALA A 20 11.67 4.97 -4.07
C ALA A 20 12.17 5.46 -5.43
N ALA A 21 11.98 6.75 -5.69
CA ALA A 21 12.47 7.47 -6.85
C ALA A 21 13.07 8.80 -6.38
N GLU A 22 13.51 9.65 -7.31
CA GLU A 22 14.21 10.89 -6.98
C GLU A 22 13.39 11.80 -6.06
N ASN A 23 12.13 12.08 -6.41
CA ASN A 23 11.27 13.05 -5.72
C ASN A 23 10.01 12.44 -5.07
N LEU A 24 9.90 11.11 -5.08
CA LEU A 24 8.75 10.41 -4.50
C LEU A 24 9.11 9.03 -3.97
N VAL A 25 8.32 8.56 -3.02
CA VAL A 25 8.26 7.15 -2.66
C VAL A 25 6.84 6.65 -2.86
N ARG A 26 6.69 5.52 -3.56
CA ARG A 26 5.40 4.84 -3.75
C ARG A 26 5.43 3.45 -3.17
N PHE A 27 4.29 3.00 -2.67
CA PHE A 27 4.14 1.70 -2.06
C PHE A 27 2.75 1.14 -2.27
N HIS A 28 2.64 -0.19 -2.37
CA HIS A 28 1.36 -0.87 -2.46
C HIS A 28 1.40 -2.24 -1.79
N HIS A 29 0.22 -2.70 -1.41
CA HIS A 29 -0.05 -4.04 -0.93
C HIS A 29 -0.91 -4.77 -1.95
N ARG A 30 -0.60 -6.05 -2.16
CA ARG A 30 -1.43 -7.00 -2.92
C ARG A 30 -1.17 -8.39 -2.35
N VAL A 31 -2.23 -9.13 -2.10
CA VAL A 31 -2.17 -10.55 -1.73
C VAL A 31 -2.37 -11.43 -2.95
N ASP A 32 -1.90 -12.68 -2.87
CA ASP A 32 -2.24 -13.70 -3.86
C ASP A 32 -3.68 -14.16 -3.59
N ASN A 33 -4.58 -14.02 -4.58
CA ASN A 33 -5.99 -14.40 -4.45
C ASN A 33 -6.16 -15.84 -3.94
N SER A 34 -5.27 -16.78 -4.31
CA SER A 34 -5.39 -18.18 -3.88
C SER A 34 -4.97 -18.44 -2.44
N LYS A 35 -4.28 -17.48 -1.81
CA LYS A 35 -3.66 -17.61 -0.48
C LYS A 35 -4.06 -16.49 0.48
N ASP A 36 -5.11 -15.75 0.14
CA ASP A 36 -5.64 -14.72 1.00
C ASP A 36 -6.28 -15.30 2.27
N CYS A 37 -6.51 -14.44 3.26
CA CYS A 37 -7.09 -14.89 4.53
C CYS A 37 -8.56 -15.30 4.41
N PHE A 38 -9.26 -14.85 3.36
CA PHE A 38 -10.65 -15.21 3.11
C PHE A 38 -10.76 -16.68 2.69
N ASN A 39 -10.03 -17.09 1.65
CA ASN A 39 -9.99 -18.48 1.18
C ASN A 39 -9.41 -19.42 2.24
N PHE A 40 -8.43 -18.95 3.02
CA PHE A 40 -7.96 -19.68 4.19
C PHE A 40 -9.10 -19.94 5.21
N GLN A 41 -9.90 -18.93 5.55
CA GLN A 41 -10.99 -19.05 6.52
C GLN A 41 -12.14 -19.91 6.01
N ILE A 42 -12.46 -19.83 4.71
CA ILE A 42 -13.46 -20.70 4.07
C ILE A 42 -13.11 -22.17 4.33
N LYS A 43 -11.85 -22.55 4.09
CA LYS A 43 -11.36 -23.90 4.33
C LYS A 43 -11.30 -24.26 5.82
N GLN A 44 -10.83 -23.34 6.66
CA GLN A 44 -10.72 -23.56 8.09
C GLN A 44 -12.07 -23.84 8.76
N GLN A 45 -13.13 -23.20 8.26
CA GLN A 45 -14.49 -23.27 8.83
C GLN A 45 -15.38 -24.27 8.08
N SER A 46 -14.83 -25.06 7.16
CA SER A 46 -15.59 -26.03 6.35
C SER A 46 -16.75 -25.38 5.55
N LEU A 47 -16.54 -24.15 5.07
CA LEU A 47 -17.54 -23.36 4.33
C LEU A 47 -17.41 -23.49 2.81
N GLU A 48 -16.56 -24.39 2.30
CA GLU A 48 -16.40 -24.63 0.87
C GLU A 48 -17.72 -24.87 0.13
N PRO A 49 -18.73 -25.59 0.68
CA PRO A 49 -20.00 -25.80 -0.01
C PRO A 49 -20.81 -24.52 -0.31
N VAL A 50 -20.53 -23.42 0.40
CA VAL A 50 -21.23 -22.13 0.24
C VAL A 50 -20.30 -21.00 -0.24
N ARG A 51 -19.07 -21.32 -0.63
CA ARG A 51 -18.05 -20.34 -1.03
C ARG A 51 -18.52 -19.37 -2.12
N ASP A 52 -19.26 -19.87 -3.11
CA ASP A 52 -19.72 -19.05 -4.24
C ASP A 52 -20.85 -18.08 -3.87
N GLN A 53 -21.42 -18.22 -2.67
CA GLN A 53 -22.42 -17.30 -2.12
C GLN A 53 -21.78 -16.18 -1.29
N MET A 54 -20.45 -16.19 -1.13
CA MET A 54 -19.70 -15.27 -0.27
C MET A 54 -18.77 -14.38 -1.12
N LEU A 55 -18.85 -13.08 -0.92
CA LEU A 55 -17.96 -12.11 -1.56
C LEU A 55 -16.57 -12.16 -0.90
N ASN A 56 -15.52 -12.33 -1.71
CA ASN A 56 -14.14 -12.16 -1.26
C ASN A 56 -13.71 -10.69 -1.45
N PRO A 57 -13.61 -9.88 -0.38
CA PRO A 57 -13.21 -8.48 -0.51
C PRO A 57 -11.72 -8.30 -0.86
N LEU A 58 -10.91 -9.35 -0.75
CA LEU A 58 -9.47 -9.31 -1.04
C LEU A 58 -9.13 -9.70 -2.48
N GLU A 59 -10.10 -10.24 -3.20
CA GLU A 59 -9.90 -10.68 -4.58
C GLU A 59 -9.51 -9.49 -5.46
N ASN A 60 -8.34 -9.60 -6.10
CA ASN A 60 -7.75 -8.58 -6.98
C ASN A 60 -7.49 -7.23 -6.31
N LEU A 61 -7.61 -7.15 -4.98
CA LEU A 61 -7.49 -5.90 -4.26
C LEU A 61 -6.02 -5.44 -4.21
N VAL A 62 -5.82 -4.19 -4.62
CA VAL A 62 -4.56 -3.45 -4.48
C VAL A 62 -4.86 -2.13 -3.79
N TRP A 63 -4.12 -1.83 -2.74
CA TRP A 63 -4.14 -0.51 -2.11
C TRP A 63 -2.73 -0.01 -1.89
N GLY A 64 -2.57 1.30 -1.90
CA GLY A 64 -1.26 1.90 -1.80
C GLY A 64 -1.29 3.40 -1.98
N ASN A 65 -0.11 4.00 -1.83
CA ASN A 65 0.04 5.44 -1.88
C ASN A 65 1.35 5.85 -2.55
N ALA A 66 1.43 7.11 -2.93
CA ALA A 66 2.66 7.81 -3.22
C ALA A 66 2.78 9.06 -2.36
N LEU A 67 3.97 9.28 -1.79
CA LEU A 67 4.36 10.53 -1.15
C LEU A 67 5.25 11.28 -2.14
N VAL A 68 4.77 12.43 -2.60
CA VAL A 68 5.41 13.23 -3.65
C VAL A 68 5.84 14.56 -3.06
N GLY A 69 7.10 14.96 -3.29
CA GLY A 69 7.66 16.21 -2.81
C GLY A 69 8.29 17.02 -3.95
N ASP A 70 7.84 18.26 -4.14
CA ASP A 70 8.26 19.09 -5.28
C ASP A 70 9.75 19.50 -5.19
N ASN A 71 10.19 19.93 -4.00
CA ASN A 71 11.58 20.32 -3.71
C ASN A 71 12.36 19.21 -2.99
N PHE A 72 12.01 17.93 -3.17
CA PHE A 72 12.70 16.84 -2.47
C PHE A 72 13.55 15.98 -3.41
N SER A 73 14.70 15.52 -2.91
CA SER A 73 15.55 14.52 -3.55
C SER A 73 15.87 13.38 -2.59
N LEU A 74 15.87 12.15 -3.10
CA LEU A 74 16.31 10.98 -2.36
C LEU A 74 17.79 11.14 -1.98
N ALA A 75 18.08 11.08 -0.69
CA ALA A 75 19.41 11.21 -0.10
C ALA A 75 19.94 9.89 0.49
N GLY A 76 19.25 8.79 0.21
CA GLY A 76 19.63 7.43 0.62
C GLY A 76 18.58 6.76 1.51
N GLU A 77 19.01 5.68 2.14
CA GLU A 77 18.18 4.87 3.02
C GLU A 77 18.62 5.03 4.48
N THR A 78 17.72 4.69 5.39
CA THR A 78 18.00 4.60 6.83
C THR A 78 17.46 3.29 7.36
N ASN A 79 18.06 2.79 8.44
CA ASN A 79 17.58 1.62 9.17
C ASN A 79 17.59 1.96 10.65
N GLY A 80 16.67 1.36 11.41
CA GLY A 80 16.57 1.59 12.84
C GLY A 80 15.65 0.60 13.51
N ARG A 81 15.29 0.91 14.75
CA ARG A 81 14.34 0.15 15.56
C ARG A 81 13.38 1.11 16.24
N TYR A 82 12.09 0.86 16.14
CA TYR A 82 11.04 1.61 16.83
C TYR A 82 10.14 0.62 17.56
N ALA A 83 9.97 0.79 18.88
CA ALA A 83 9.18 -0.11 19.73
C ALA A 83 9.52 -1.60 19.50
N GLU A 84 10.80 -1.95 19.59
CA GLU A 84 11.35 -3.29 19.28
C GLU A 84 11.16 -3.81 17.85
N CYS A 85 10.52 -3.04 16.96
CA CYS A 85 10.32 -3.39 15.57
C CYS A 85 11.44 -2.77 14.69
N PRO A 86 12.29 -3.59 14.04
CA PRO A 86 13.28 -3.06 13.09
C PRO A 86 12.58 -2.47 11.87
N PHE A 87 13.08 -1.33 11.37
CA PHE A 87 12.55 -0.69 10.17
C PHE A 87 13.65 -0.34 9.17
N LYS A 88 13.24 -0.25 7.91
CA LYS A 88 13.99 0.36 6.80
C LYS A 88 13.18 1.55 6.30
N GLY A 89 13.86 2.68 6.04
CA GLY A 89 13.25 3.91 5.58
C GLY A 89 14.02 4.57 4.44
N TRP A 90 13.38 5.53 3.78
CA TRP A 90 13.94 6.32 2.69
C TRP A 90 14.05 7.77 3.13
N ARG A 91 15.25 8.35 3.03
CA ARG A 91 15.54 9.72 3.45
C ARG A 91 15.46 10.64 2.25
N TYR A 92 14.64 11.67 2.35
CA TYR A 92 14.56 12.75 1.38
C TYR A 92 15.05 14.05 2.02
N VAL A 93 15.75 14.87 1.23
CA VAL A 93 16.22 16.20 1.63
C VAL A 93 15.74 17.23 0.62
N SER A 94 15.65 18.49 1.05
CA SER A 94 15.30 19.57 0.14
C SER A 94 16.40 19.79 -0.90
N LYS A 95 16.06 20.01 -2.18
CA LYS A 95 17.05 20.32 -3.23
C LYS A 95 17.66 21.70 -3.02
N THR A 96 16.82 22.67 -2.60
CA THR A 96 17.23 24.01 -2.19
C THR A 96 16.77 24.31 -0.76
N PRO A 97 17.48 25.17 0.00
CA PRO A 97 17.04 25.58 1.33
C PRO A 97 15.65 26.24 1.26
N GLU A 98 14.72 25.77 2.09
CA GLU A 98 13.39 26.34 2.20
C GLU A 98 12.90 26.31 3.65
N ILE A 99 12.02 27.27 3.99
CA ILE A 99 11.40 27.38 5.32
C ILE A 99 10.01 26.72 5.38
N SER A 100 9.46 26.32 4.23
CA SER A 100 8.18 25.66 4.09
C SER A 100 8.33 24.48 3.16
N HIS A 101 7.77 23.33 3.54
CA HIS A 101 7.85 22.10 2.77
C HIS A 101 6.46 21.52 2.57
N ARG A 102 6.18 21.06 1.35
CA ARG A 102 4.92 20.40 1.00
C ARG A 102 5.20 18.97 0.55
N ILE A 103 4.43 18.04 1.12
CA ILE A 103 4.36 16.66 0.66
C ILE A 103 2.90 16.41 0.28
N ARG A 104 2.69 15.84 -0.90
CA ARG A 104 1.38 15.42 -1.37
C ARG A 104 1.25 13.91 -1.19
N VAL A 105 0.13 13.52 -0.59
CA VAL A 105 -0.25 12.12 -0.41
C VAL A 105 -1.24 11.76 -1.51
N CYS A 106 -0.82 10.89 -2.43
CA CYS A 106 -1.68 10.35 -3.48
C CYS A 106 -2.08 8.94 -3.07
N GLN A 107 -3.38 8.66 -2.92
CA GLN A 107 -3.89 7.37 -2.46
C GLN A 107 -4.71 6.71 -3.54
N HIS A 108 -4.55 5.41 -3.74
CA HIS A 108 -5.36 4.65 -4.67
C HIS A 108 -5.62 3.25 -4.12
N PHE A 109 -6.86 2.82 -4.19
CA PHE A 109 -7.25 1.43 -3.96
C PHE A 109 -8.21 1.02 -5.06
N ASP A 110 -8.07 -0.22 -5.52
CA ASP A 110 -8.92 -0.77 -6.58
C ASP A 110 -8.87 -2.31 -6.58
N GLN A 111 -9.89 -2.95 -7.14
CA GLN A 111 -9.93 -4.39 -7.39
C GLN A 111 -9.67 -4.66 -8.88
N VAL A 112 -8.40 -4.78 -9.25
CA VAL A 112 -7.96 -4.96 -10.64
C VAL A 112 -7.09 -6.19 -10.79
N GLU A 113 -7.26 -6.95 -11.87
CA GLU A 113 -6.48 -8.18 -12.07
C GLU A 113 -4.99 -7.89 -12.28
N LYS A 114 -4.66 -6.85 -13.06
CA LYS A 114 -3.29 -6.52 -13.47
C LYS A 114 -2.70 -5.41 -12.60
N GLN A 115 -1.46 -5.59 -12.15
CA GLN A 115 -0.74 -4.58 -11.34
C GLN A 115 -0.52 -3.29 -12.14
N GLU A 116 -0.30 -3.41 -13.45
CA GLU A 116 -0.02 -2.30 -14.35
C GLU A 116 -1.21 -1.33 -14.43
N THR A 117 -2.45 -1.84 -14.34
CA THR A 117 -3.66 -1.02 -14.31
C THR A 117 -3.68 -0.12 -13.07
N TRP A 118 -3.38 -0.69 -11.90
CA TRP A 118 -3.29 0.07 -10.66
C TRP A 118 -2.11 1.06 -10.66
N ASP A 119 -0.94 0.63 -11.16
CA ASP A 119 0.25 1.47 -11.26
C ASP A 119 -0.02 2.71 -12.15
N ALA A 120 -0.76 2.55 -13.25
CA ALA A 120 -1.16 3.65 -14.12
C ALA A 120 -2.13 4.63 -13.45
N ALA A 121 -3.13 4.13 -12.72
CA ALA A 121 -4.09 4.97 -12.01
C ALA A 121 -3.42 5.78 -10.88
N LEU A 122 -2.50 5.17 -10.11
CA LEU A 122 -1.70 5.92 -9.14
C LEU A 122 -0.83 6.98 -9.82
N GLN A 123 -0.25 6.67 -10.98
CA GLN A 123 0.56 7.63 -11.72
C GLN A 123 -0.26 8.84 -12.17
N MET A 124 -1.50 8.65 -12.63
CA MET A 124 -2.39 9.75 -12.96
C MET A 124 -2.61 10.69 -11.77
N LEU A 125 -2.78 10.15 -10.55
CA LEU A 125 -2.89 10.97 -9.33
C LEU A 125 -1.60 11.73 -9.00
N ILE A 126 -0.44 11.11 -9.20
CA ILE A 126 0.86 11.75 -9.02
C ILE A 126 1.00 12.94 -9.99
N ASP A 127 0.54 12.79 -11.23
CA ASP A 127 0.67 13.80 -12.27
C ASP A 127 -0.36 14.95 -12.14
N LEU A 128 -1.36 14.82 -11.26
CA LEU A 128 -2.31 15.89 -10.98
C LEU A 128 -1.61 17.13 -10.40
N PRO A 129 -2.00 18.35 -10.83
CA PRO A 129 -1.44 19.57 -10.27
C PRO A 129 -1.82 19.71 -8.79
N PRO A 130 -0.94 20.26 -7.94
CA PRO A 130 -1.17 20.40 -6.50
C PRO A 130 -2.34 21.31 -6.09
N ASN A 131 -2.99 21.98 -7.05
CA ASN A 131 -4.12 22.89 -6.85
C ASN A 131 -5.45 22.35 -7.40
N VAL A 132 -5.47 21.13 -7.95
CA VAL A 132 -6.71 20.44 -8.35
C VAL A 132 -7.13 19.52 -7.19
N ALA A 133 -7.42 20.13 -6.04
CA ALA A 133 -8.15 19.44 -4.99
C ALA A 133 -9.62 19.79 -5.18
N ASP A 134 -10.31 19.07 -6.08
CA ASP A 134 -11.74 18.89 -5.89
C ASP A 134 -11.93 18.24 -4.51
N PRO A 135 -12.93 18.66 -3.72
CA PRO A 135 -13.24 18.01 -2.47
C PRO A 135 -13.65 16.58 -2.78
N VAL A 136 -12.72 15.63 -2.61
CA VAL A 136 -13.04 14.21 -2.61
C VAL A 136 -13.86 13.97 -1.35
N VAL A 137 -15.18 14.03 -1.51
CA VAL A 137 -16.14 13.51 -0.55
C VAL A 137 -15.87 12.01 -0.47
N LEU A 138 -15.29 11.57 0.64
CA LEU A 138 -15.28 10.17 1.02
C LEU A 138 -16.73 9.80 1.35
N PHE A 139 -17.36 8.99 0.51
CA PHE A 139 -18.60 8.27 0.86
C PHE A 139 -18.23 6.98 1.60
#